data_AF-A0A382JES9-F1
#
_entry.id   AF-A0A382JES9-F1
#
_cell.length_a   1.000
_cell.length_b   1.000
_cell.length_c   1.000
_cell.angle_alpha   90.00
_cell.angle_beta   90.00
_cell.angle_gamma   90.00
#
_symmetry.space_group_name_H-M   'P 1'
#
loop_
_entity.id
_entity.type
_entity.pdbx_description
1 polymer ?
#
loop_
_entity_poly.entity_id
_entity_poly.type
_entity_poly.pdbx_seq_one_letter_code
_entity_poly.pdbx_strand_id
1 'polypeptide(L)'
;MFMPYAVASVWSYAQTFDDVKEKYEMKEIFFEKIEPDDVVASLDNPKVFAFGCYVWNCNYTDVIAQKVKEKYPECLIVYGGPHIPITANDKWWAQHHYV
;
A
#
# COMPACT_ATOMS: atom_id res chain seq x y z
N MET A 1 -7.02 -9.53 -19.83
CA MET A 1 -7.23 -8.43 -18.86
C MET A 1 -6.79 -8.94 -17.49
N PHE A 2 -5.75 -8.37 -16.91
CA PHE A 2 -5.29 -8.72 -15.57
C PHE A 2 -6.18 -7.97 -14.56
N MET A 3 -6.89 -8.68 -13.70
CA MET A 3 -7.63 -8.08 -12.60
C MET A 3 -6.83 -8.25 -11.31
N PRO A 4 -6.58 -7.17 -10.55
CA PRO A 4 -5.85 -7.25 -9.30
C PRO A 4 -6.75 -7.87 -8.21
N TYR A 5 -6.95 -9.20 -8.29
CA TYR A 5 -7.94 -9.94 -7.51
C TYR A 5 -7.71 -9.83 -6.00
N ALA A 6 -6.46 -9.95 -5.53
CA ALA A 6 -6.15 -9.93 -4.10
C ALA A 6 -6.62 -8.63 -3.42
N VAL A 7 -6.29 -7.47 -3.99
CA VAL A 7 -6.73 -6.17 -3.46
C VAL A 7 -8.24 -5.98 -3.61
N ALA A 8 -8.84 -6.43 -4.72
CA ALA A 8 -10.28 -6.37 -4.89
C ALA A 8 -11.03 -7.23 -3.86
N SER A 9 -10.51 -8.41 -3.51
CA SER A 9 -11.09 -9.26 -2.45
C SER A 9 -10.99 -8.60 -1.08
N VAL A 10 -9.83 -8.02 -0.73
CA VAL A 10 -9.66 -7.31 0.54
C VAL A 10 -10.61 -6.12 0.62
N TRP A 11 -10.69 -5.31 -0.44
CA TRP A 11 -11.60 -4.17 -0.48
C TRP A 11 -13.07 -4.59 -0.39
N SER A 12 -13.49 -5.60 -1.17
CA SER A 12 -14.85 -6.12 -1.14
C SER A 12 -15.25 -6.64 0.24
N TYR A 13 -14.33 -7.33 0.92
CA TYR A 13 -14.56 -7.78 2.30
C TYR A 13 -14.60 -6.60 3.29
N ALA A 14 -13.71 -5.61 3.14
CA ALA A 14 -13.71 -4.40 3.97
C ALA A 14 -15.03 -3.62 3.86
N GLN A 15 -15.64 -3.60 2.67
CA GLN A 15 -16.95 -2.97 2.43
C GLN A 15 -18.13 -3.70 3.12
N THR A 16 -17.90 -4.88 3.73
CA THR A 16 -18.91 -5.55 4.57
C THR A 16 -19.03 -4.93 5.96
N PHE A 17 -18.10 -4.05 6.34
CA PHE A 17 -18.12 -3.30 7.59
C PHE A 17 -18.67 -1.89 7.33
N ASP A 18 -19.74 -1.51 8.03
CA ASP A 18 -20.43 -0.23 7.80
C ASP A 18 -19.52 0.99 8.05
N ASP A 19 -18.67 0.92 9.06
CA ASP A 19 -17.74 1.99 9.41
C ASP A 19 -16.68 2.22 8.33
N VAL A 20 -16.23 1.16 7.64
CA VAL A 20 -15.32 1.27 6.51
C VAL A 20 -16.06 1.87 5.30
N LYS A 21 -17.23 1.30 4.98
CA LYS A 21 -18.03 1.70 3.83
C LYS A 21 -18.46 3.16 3.85
N GLU A 22 -18.72 3.72 5.04
CA GLU A 22 -19.12 5.12 5.21
C GLU A 22 -17.94 6.10 5.24
N LYS A 23 -16.76 5.68 5.70
CA LYS A 23 -15.62 6.59 5.98
C LYS A 23 -14.47 6.49 4.99
N TYR A 24 -14.41 5.41 4.21
CA TYR A 24 -13.32 5.14 3.30
C TYR A 24 -13.83 4.98 1.88
N GLU A 25 -13.04 5.49 0.94
CA GLU A 25 -13.24 5.28 -0.48
C GLU A 25 -11.94 4.77 -1.10
N MET A 26 -12.04 3.74 -1.94
CA MET A 26 -10.91 3.27 -2.72
C MET A 26 -10.76 4.15 -3.96
N LYS A 27 -9.62 4.85 -4.08
CA LYS A 27 -9.32 5.72 -5.21
C LYS A 27 -8.76 4.95 -6.40
N GLU A 28 -7.52 4.50 -6.31
CA GLU A 28 -6.80 3.91 -7.42
C GLU A 28 -6.11 2.60 -7.00
N ILE A 29 -6.04 1.65 -7.94
CA ILE A 29 -5.30 0.40 -7.77
C ILE A 29 -4.14 0.40 -8.77
N PHE A 30 -2.92 0.47 -8.26
CA PHE A 30 -1.70 0.39 -9.06
C PHE A 30 -1.28 -1.08 -9.19
N PHE A 31 -1.37 -1.64 -10.40
CA PHE A 31 -0.91 -3.00 -10.70
C PHE A 31 0.16 -3.05 -11.81
N GLU A 32 0.32 -1.97 -12.56
CA GLU A 32 1.39 -1.80 -13.53
C GLU A 32 2.60 -1.11 -12.88
N LYS A 33 3.77 -1.29 -13.48
CA LYS A 33 4.97 -0.58 -13.05
C LYS A 33 4.92 0.83 -13.64
N ILE A 34 4.59 1.79 -12.78
CA ILE A 34 4.56 3.23 -13.07
C ILE A 34 5.80 3.85 -12.42
N GLU A 35 6.32 4.96 -12.92
CA GLU A 35 7.43 5.62 -12.22
C GLU A 35 6.97 6.09 -10.83
N PRO A 36 7.75 5.88 -9.75
CA PRO A 36 7.31 6.21 -8.39
C PRO A 36 6.86 7.66 -8.19
N ASP A 37 7.49 8.59 -8.90
CA ASP A 37 7.12 10.00 -8.87
C ASP A 37 5.75 10.27 -9.50
N ASP A 38 5.40 9.56 -10.57
CA ASP A 38 4.10 9.67 -11.22
C ASP A 38 2.98 9.12 -10.34
N VAL A 39 3.24 7.99 -9.65
CA VAL A 39 2.31 7.44 -8.65
C VAL A 39 2.04 8.49 -7.56
N VAL A 40 3.09 9.04 -6.94
CA VAL A 40 2.95 9.99 -5.83
C VAL A 40 2.33 11.32 -6.29
N ALA A 41 2.54 11.71 -7.54
CA ALA A 41 1.90 12.87 -8.15
C ALA A 41 0.39 12.67 -8.36
N SER A 42 -0.08 11.47 -8.68
CA SER A 42 -1.51 11.18 -8.88
C SER A 42 -2.31 11.08 -7.58
N LEU A 43 -1.64 10.87 -6.44
CA LEU A 43 -2.32 10.72 -5.14
C LEU A 43 -2.93 12.03 -4.63
N ASP A 44 -4.17 11.94 -4.14
CA ASP A 44 -4.90 13.02 -3.47
C ASP A 44 -5.02 12.75 -1.96
N ASN A 45 -4.05 13.26 -1.18
CA ASN A 45 -3.99 13.20 0.29
C ASN A 45 -4.51 11.89 0.93
N PRO A 46 -3.96 10.71 0.54
CA PRO A 46 -4.45 9.43 1.00
C PRO A 46 -4.23 9.26 2.51
N LYS A 47 -5.22 8.73 3.21
CA LYS A 47 -5.10 8.39 4.64
C LYS A 47 -4.54 7.01 4.89
N VAL A 48 -4.72 6.10 3.94
CA VAL A 48 -4.19 4.74 3.98
C VAL A 48 -3.65 4.41 2.59
N PHE A 49 -2.44 3.87 2.52
CA PHE A 49 -1.83 3.38 1.29
C PHE A 49 -1.26 1.98 1.52
N ALA A 50 -1.79 0.99 0.79
CA ALA A 50 -1.50 -0.42 1.03
C ALA A 50 -0.72 -1.04 -0.13
N PHE A 51 0.28 -1.85 0.19
CA PHE A 51 1.14 -2.53 -0.77
C PHE A 51 1.00 -4.04 -0.73
N GLY A 52 0.92 -4.66 -1.91
CA GLY A 52 1.19 -6.09 -2.09
C GLY A 52 2.67 -6.32 -2.39
N CYS A 53 3.43 -6.67 -1.35
CA CYS A 53 4.88 -6.83 -1.41
C CYS A 53 5.29 -8.30 -1.64
N TYR A 54 6.09 -8.48 -2.69
CA TYR A 54 6.71 -9.71 -3.14
C TYR A 54 8.23 -9.47 -3.28
N VAL A 55 9.01 -10.55 -3.35
CA VAL A 55 10.47 -10.49 -3.47
C VAL A 55 10.93 -9.65 -4.68
N TRP A 56 10.15 -9.64 -5.77
CA TRP A 56 10.52 -8.94 -7.01
C TRP A 56 10.07 -7.46 -7.07
N ASN A 57 9.25 -6.99 -6.13
CA ASN A 57 8.78 -5.59 -6.12
C ASN A 57 9.05 -4.82 -4.82
N CYS A 58 9.70 -5.43 -3.81
CA CYS A 58 9.95 -4.80 -2.52
C CYS A 58 10.68 -3.45 -2.62
N ASN A 59 11.81 -3.40 -3.33
CA ASN A 59 12.55 -2.13 -3.51
C ASN A 59 11.70 -1.04 -4.18
N TYR A 60 10.79 -1.42 -5.07
CA TYR A 60 9.89 -0.48 -5.74
C TYR A 60 8.81 0.03 -4.78
N THR A 61 8.21 -0.85 -3.98
CA THR A 61 7.23 -0.46 -2.96
C THR A 61 7.86 0.45 -1.90
N ASP A 62 9.12 0.22 -1.53
CA ASP A 62 9.84 1.04 -0.54
C ASP A 62 10.11 2.46 -1.02
N VAL A 63 10.52 2.60 -2.28
CA VAL A 63 10.71 3.92 -2.90
C VAL A 63 9.40 4.71 -2.91
N ILE A 64 8.27 4.05 -3.23
CA ILE A 64 6.97 4.72 -3.18
C ILE A 64 6.59 5.04 -1.73
N ALA A 65 6.72 4.10 -0.79
CA ALA A 65 6.38 4.31 0.61
C ALA A 65 7.13 5.50 1.21
N GLN A 66 8.43 5.62 0.93
CA GLN A 66 9.25 6.78 1.31
C GLN A 66 8.67 8.07 0.74
N LYS A 67 8.48 8.15 -0.59
CA LYS A 67 7.97 9.37 -1.25
C LYS A 67 6.57 9.75 -0.80
N VAL A 68 5.70 8.76 -0.55
CA VAL A 68 4.36 8.98 0.00
C VAL A 68 4.46 9.56 1.40
N LYS A 69 5.33 9.03 2.28
CA LYS A 69 5.52 9.60 3.63
C LYS A 69 6.14 10.99 3.62
N GLU A 70 7.05 11.28 2.69
CA GLU A 70 7.63 12.61 2.53
C GLU A 70 6.58 13.65 2.12
N LYS A 71 5.66 13.30 1.22
CA LYS A 71 4.58 14.19 0.76
C LYS A 71 3.37 14.22 1.70
N TYR A 72 3.04 13.08 2.32
CA TYR A 72 1.87 12.84 3.15
C TYR A 72 2.29 12.13 4.45
N PRO A 73 2.88 12.85 5.43
CA PRO A 73 3.42 12.24 6.65
C PRO A 73 2.38 11.49 7.49
N GLU A 74 1.13 11.98 7.45
CA GLU A 74 -0.03 11.40 8.15
C GLU A 74 -0.62 10.18 7.43
N CYS A 75 -0.16 9.81 6.24
CA CYS A 75 -0.64 8.65 5.51
C CYS A 75 -0.21 7.37 6.21
N LEU A 76 -1.14 6.49 6.59
CA LEU A 76 -0.82 5.17 7.12
C LEU A 76 -0.36 4.26 5.97
N ILE A 77 0.88 3.79 6.04
CA ILE A 77 1.41 2.82 5.08
C ILE A 77 1.16 1.41 5.63
N VAL A 78 0.64 0.50 4.79
CA VAL A 78 0.36 -0.89 5.18
C VAL A 78 1.04 -1.83 4.21
N TYR A 79 1.89 -2.71 4.71
CA TYR A 79 2.56 -3.74 3.91
C TYR A 79 1.88 -5.09 4.13
N GLY A 80 1.58 -5.78 3.04
CA GLY A 80 1.13 -7.16 3.04
C GLY A 80 1.82 -7.96 1.93
N GLY A 81 1.48 -9.24 1.83
CA GLY A 81 2.05 -10.14 0.82
C GLY A 81 3.11 -11.09 1.38
N PRO A 82 3.55 -12.08 0.57
CA PRO A 82 4.34 -13.21 1.05
C PRO A 82 5.79 -12.87 1.39
N HIS A 83 6.29 -11.69 0.98
CA HIS A 83 7.66 -11.29 1.30
C HIS A 83 7.79 -10.63 2.68
N ILE A 84 6.67 -10.21 3.27
CA ILE A 84 6.68 -9.52 4.56
C ILE A 84 6.90 -10.53 5.70
N PRO A 85 7.71 -10.20 6.72
CA PRO A 85 7.89 -11.07 7.87
C PRO A 85 6.57 -11.40 8.57
N ILE A 86 6.45 -12.63 9.06
CA ILE A 86 5.25 -13.09 9.78
C ILE A 86 5.11 -12.38 11.14
N THR A 87 6.22 -11.95 11.74
CA THR A 87 6.25 -11.33 13.07
C THR A 87 6.63 -9.86 13.03
N ALA A 88 5.99 -9.05 13.86
CA ALA A 88 6.28 -7.63 14.02
C ALA A 88 7.69 -7.34 14.58
N ASN A 89 8.32 -8.30 15.28
CA ASN A 89 9.67 -8.12 15.86
C ASN A 89 10.80 -8.58 14.94
N ASP A 90 10.57 -8.66 13.63
CA ASP A 90 11.61 -9.04 12.68
C ASP A 90 12.59 -7.89 12.42
N LYS A 91 13.86 -8.23 12.14
CA LYS A 91 14.91 -7.25 11.82
C LYS A 91 14.63 -6.51 10.51
N TRP A 92 13.83 -7.10 9.62
CA TRP A 92 13.43 -6.50 8.35
C TRP A 92 12.78 -5.12 8.57
N TRP A 93 11.97 -4.95 9.62
CA TRP A 93 11.30 -3.67 9.91
C TRP A 93 12.28 -2.52 10.21
N ALA A 94 13.46 -2.83 10.76
CA ALA A 94 14.51 -1.83 11.01
C ALA A 94 15.17 -1.29 9.72
N GLN A 95 14.86 -1.86 8.57
CA GLN A 95 15.32 -1.36 7.27
C GLN A 95 14.21 -0.61 6.52
N HIS A 96 12.97 -0.66 7.01
CA HIS A 96 11.76 -0.17 6.34
C HIS A 96 10.98 0.79 7.25
N HIS A 97 11.64 1.84 7.74
CA HIS A 97 11.11 2.77 8.75
C HIS A 97 9.88 3.60 8.33
N TYR A 98 9.46 3.51 7.07
CA TYR A 98 8.30 4.23 6.54
C TYR A 98 6.98 3.48 6.76
N VAL A 99 7.06 2.25 7.29
CA VAL A 99 5.96 1.32 7.57
C VAL A 99 5.86 1.06 9.06
#